data_AF-A0A5Q0M815-F1
#
_entry.id   AF-A0A5Q0M815-F1
#
_cell.length_a   1.000
_cell.length_b   1.000
_cell.length_c   1.000
_cell.angle_alpha   90.00
_cell.angle_beta   90.00
_cell.angle_gamma   90.00
#
_symmetry.space_group_name_H-M   'P 1'
#
loop_
_entity.id
_entity.type
_entity.pdbx_description
1 polymer ?
#
loop_
_entity_poly.entity_id
_entity_poly.type
_entity_poly.pdbx_seq_one_letter_code
_entity_poly.pdbx_strand_id
1 'polypeptide(L)'
;MRLRDVVGMEAVLSGDDLVSGDPIWDRDGGQLTNTDIQLFYARSGLKRLRQNAIDAVDKAQAVVIRALFCGELPRGAFAALVLHEAPPTPYLADEFVDGLVKLAPARRGACIYMLENRMAASEVTDLLWSSLDPRGFSQTSMEVLKAATLTRHIKLPYVFWEWATPNIASPLLDLQASIESAFECGVAALQERYDRMVMVDRRSDETSFLSLVKQLGG
;
A
#
# COMPACT_ATOMS: atom_id res chain seq x y z
N MET A 1 15.66 11.07 -32.40
CA MET A 1 15.76 12.09 -31.33
C MET A 1 15.74 11.36 -30.00
N ARG A 2 16.70 11.60 -29.09
CA ARG A 2 16.75 10.86 -27.82
C ARG A 2 15.76 11.46 -26.83
N LEU A 3 15.32 10.63 -25.88
CA LEU A 3 14.38 11.06 -24.84
C LEU A 3 14.96 12.21 -23.98
N ARG A 4 16.25 12.14 -23.65
CA ARG A 4 16.94 13.21 -22.91
C ARG A 4 17.04 14.55 -23.63
N ASP A 5 16.94 14.55 -24.96
CA ASP A 5 17.05 15.77 -25.77
C ASP A 5 15.71 16.51 -25.88
N VAL A 6 14.63 15.96 -25.31
CA VAL A 6 13.30 16.59 -25.32
C VAL A 6 13.31 17.79 -24.38
N VAL A 7 12.81 18.93 -24.87
CA VAL A 7 12.73 20.18 -24.10
C VAL A 7 11.94 19.95 -22.80
N GLY A 8 12.56 20.25 -21.66
CA GLY A 8 11.99 20.04 -20.32
C GLY A 8 12.35 18.71 -19.67
N MET A 9 13.03 17.80 -20.37
CA MET A 9 13.48 16.52 -19.79
C MET A 9 14.59 16.72 -18.73
N GLU A 10 15.34 17.82 -18.78
CA GLU A 10 16.34 18.19 -17.77
C GLU A 10 15.75 18.24 -16.35
N ALA A 11 14.48 18.68 -16.21
CA ALA A 11 13.79 18.71 -14.93
C ALA A 11 13.38 17.32 -14.41
N VAL A 12 13.30 16.32 -15.30
CA VAL A 12 13.08 14.91 -14.95
C VAL A 12 14.40 14.28 -14.53
N LEU A 13 15.49 14.64 -15.20
CA LEU A 13 16.82 14.08 -15.00
C LEU A 13 17.61 14.73 -13.86
N SER A 14 17.17 15.86 -13.32
CA SER A 14 17.78 16.53 -12.16
C SER A 14 17.50 15.84 -10.81
N GLY A 15 16.77 14.73 -10.82
CA GLY A 15 16.50 13.89 -9.65
C GLY A 15 17.65 12.94 -9.29
N ASP A 16 17.30 11.82 -8.66
CA ASP A 16 18.23 10.77 -8.20
C ASP A 16 19.15 10.26 -9.33
N ASP A 17 20.46 10.45 -9.17
CA ASP A 17 21.53 10.10 -10.14
C ASP A 17 21.44 8.66 -10.65
N LEU A 18 20.96 7.73 -9.82
CA LEU A 18 20.85 6.32 -10.18
C LEU A 18 19.67 6.02 -11.12
N VAL A 19 18.65 6.87 -11.09
CA VAL A 19 17.47 6.81 -11.96
C VAL A 19 17.72 7.64 -13.21
N SER A 20 18.26 8.86 -13.07
CA SER A 20 18.57 9.77 -14.18
C SER A 20 19.74 9.30 -15.05
N GLY A 21 20.62 8.45 -14.51
CA GLY A 21 21.71 7.80 -15.24
C GLY A 21 21.32 6.53 -16.01
N ASP A 22 20.04 6.13 -16.03
CA ASP A 22 19.63 4.91 -16.73
C ASP A 22 19.69 5.05 -18.27
N PRO A 23 20.14 4.01 -19.01
CA PRO A 23 20.25 4.07 -20.47
C PRO A 23 18.93 4.30 -21.22
N ILE A 24 17.77 4.13 -20.56
CA ILE A 24 16.47 4.40 -21.19
C ILE A 24 16.36 5.84 -21.70
N TRP A 25 16.99 6.81 -21.01
CA TRP A 25 16.95 8.23 -21.38
C TRP A 25 17.73 8.54 -22.66
N ASP A 26 18.68 7.68 -23.02
CA ASP A 26 19.48 7.81 -24.24
C ASP A 26 18.85 7.12 -25.47
N ARG A 27 17.70 6.45 -25.29
CA ARG A 27 17.01 5.77 -26.39
C ARG A 27 16.34 6.76 -27.35
N ASP A 28 16.37 6.43 -28.64
CA ASP A 28 15.63 7.17 -29.65
C ASP A 28 14.13 6.87 -29.54
N GLY A 29 13.29 7.89 -29.70
CA GLY A 29 11.85 7.79 -29.53
C GLY A 29 11.13 6.86 -30.50
N GLY A 30 11.75 6.54 -31.64
CA GLY A 30 11.24 5.50 -32.57
C GLY A 30 11.64 4.07 -32.19
N GLN A 31 12.60 3.89 -31.28
CA GLN A 31 13.14 2.58 -30.88
C GLN A 31 12.80 2.20 -29.44
N LEU A 32 12.25 3.12 -28.66
CA LEU A 32 11.83 2.84 -27.30
C LEU A 32 10.64 1.87 -27.31
N THR A 33 10.81 0.70 -26.70
CA THR A 33 9.77 -0.32 -26.61
C THR A 33 9.21 -0.42 -25.18
N ASN A 34 8.03 -1.04 -25.02
CA ASN A 34 7.48 -1.31 -23.69
C ASN A 34 8.40 -2.20 -22.85
N THR A 35 9.13 -3.12 -23.50
CA THR A 35 10.13 -3.98 -22.84
C THR A 35 11.26 -3.15 -22.23
N ASP A 36 11.72 -2.09 -22.90
CA ASP A 36 12.76 -1.21 -22.36
C ASP A 36 12.30 -0.51 -21.07
N ILE A 37 11.04 -0.08 -21.03
CA ILE A 37 10.40 0.55 -19.85
C ILE A 37 10.25 -0.47 -18.71
N GLN A 38 9.81 -1.70 -19.01
CA GLN A 38 9.74 -2.77 -18.01
C GLN A 38 11.12 -3.14 -17.44
N LEU A 39 12.15 -3.19 -18.30
CA LEU A 39 13.52 -3.43 -17.87
C LEU A 39 14.06 -2.27 -17.02
N PHE A 40 13.66 -1.04 -17.29
CA PHE A 40 13.97 0.11 -16.43
C PHE A 40 13.39 -0.06 -15.03
N TYR A 41 12.11 -0.44 -14.90
CA TYR A 41 11.53 -0.74 -13.59
C TYR A 41 12.19 -1.91 -12.87
N ALA A 42 12.60 -2.94 -13.61
CA ALA A 42 13.30 -4.09 -13.04
C ALA A 42 14.67 -3.67 -12.48
N ARG A 43 15.48 -2.92 -13.25
CA ARG A 43 16.78 -2.39 -12.81
C ARG A 43 16.65 -1.45 -11.61
N SER A 44 15.71 -0.51 -11.67
CA SER A 44 15.44 0.40 -10.56
C SER A 44 14.91 -0.34 -9.33
N GLY A 45 14.12 -1.40 -9.54
CA GLY A 45 13.66 -2.31 -8.48
C GLY A 45 14.80 -3.00 -7.73
N LEU A 46 15.82 -3.50 -8.45
CA LEU A 46 17.03 -4.11 -7.86
C LEU A 46 17.79 -3.10 -6.98
N LYS A 47 17.78 -1.82 -7.36
CA LYS A 47 18.39 -0.73 -6.58
C LYS A 47 17.49 -0.17 -5.48
N ARG A 48 16.29 -0.72 -5.27
CA ARG A 48 15.26 -0.21 -4.36
C ARG A 48 14.72 1.19 -4.69
N LEU A 49 14.83 1.61 -5.95
CA LEU A 49 14.40 2.93 -6.45
C LEU A 49 13.16 2.83 -7.37
N ARG A 50 12.30 1.82 -7.15
CA ARG A 50 11.14 1.57 -8.03
C ARG A 50 10.15 2.74 -8.03
N GLN A 51 9.88 3.34 -6.88
CA GLN A 51 8.96 4.49 -6.80
C GLN A 51 9.53 5.70 -7.55
N ASN A 52 10.81 6.03 -7.32
CA ASN A 52 11.51 7.09 -8.06
C ASN A 52 11.48 6.85 -9.58
N ALA A 53 11.55 5.59 -10.01
CA ALA A 53 11.42 5.23 -11.43
C ALA A 53 10.01 5.46 -11.98
N ILE A 54 8.96 5.16 -11.20
CA ILE A 54 7.55 5.44 -11.59
C ILE A 54 7.38 6.95 -11.74
N ASP A 55 7.77 7.72 -10.72
CA ASP A 55 7.65 9.18 -10.74
C ASP A 55 8.44 9.81 -11.90
N ALA A 56 9.58 9.23 -12.26
CA ALA A 56 10.38 9.67 -13.41
C ALA A 56 9.69 9.38 -14.75
N VAL A 57 9.07 8.20 -14.92
CA VAL A 57 8.28 7.89 -16.12
C VAL A 57 7.08 8.82 -16.24
N ASP A 58 6.34 9.05 -15.16
CA ASP A 58 5.16 9.93 -15.18
C ASP A 58 5.52 11.37 -15.58
N LYS A 59 6.61 11.90 -15.03
CA LYS A 59 7.14 13.22 -15.42
C LYS A 59 7.60 13.24 -16.88
N ALA A 60 8.30 12.20 -17.32
CA ALA A 60 8.75 12.08 -18.71
C ALA A 60 7.57 12.00 -19.69
N GLN A 61 6.51 11.25 -19.35
CA GLN A 61 5.27 11.20 -20.11
C GLN A 61 4.64 12.60 -20.23
N ALA A 62 4.51 13.33 -19.13
CA ALA A 62 3.96 14.69 -19.14
C ALA A 62 4.75 15.63 -20.07
N VAL A 63 6.09 15.57 -20.03
CA VAL A 63 6.97 16.35 -20.91
C VAL A 63 6.79 15.98 -22.38
N VAL A 64 6.79 14.68 -22.69
CA VAL A 64 6.63 14.19 -24.07
C VAL A 64 5.24 14.52 -24.63
N ILE A 65 4.19 14.32 -23.84
CA ILE A 65 2.82 14.67 -24.22
C ILE A 65 2.73 16.16 -24.55
N ARG A 66 3.28 17.03 -23.69
CA ARG A 66 3.34 18.47 -23.95
C ARG A 66 4.08 18.79 -25.26
N ALA A 67 5.25 18.21 -25.48
CA ALA A 67 6.05 18.45 -26.69
C ALA A 67 5.34 17.97 -27.97
N LEU A 68 4.59 16.86 -27.90
CA LEU A 68 3.71 16.40 -28.98
C LEU A 68 2.57 17.39 -29.25
N PHE A 69 1.94 17.94 -28.20
CA PHE A 69 0.87 18.95 -28.34
C PHE A 69 1.38 20.27 -28.92
N CYS A 70 2.58 20.71 -28.55
CA CYS A 70 3.20 21.93 -29.06
C CYS A 70 3.77 21.78 -30.48
N GLY A 71 3.75 20.57 -31.05
CA GLY A 71 4.30 20.29 -32.39
C GLY A 71 5.84 20.22 -32.44
N GLU A 72 6.50 20.16 -31.28
CA GLU A 72 7.95 20.04 -31.15
C GLU A 72 8.43 18.61 -31.47
N LEU A 73 7.53 17.64 -31.35
CA LEU A 73 7.77 16.23 -31.69
C LEU A 73 6.82 15.74 -32.79
N PRO A 74 7.29 14.85 -33.69
CA PRO A 74 6.42 14.23 -34.68
C PRO A 74 5.39 13.32 -33.99
N ARG A 75 4.18 13.25 -34.56
CA ARG A 75 3.11 12.38 -34.06
C ARG A 75 3.59 10.93 -34.01
N GLY A 76 3.40 10.28 -32.87
CA GLY A 76 3.81 8.90 -32.64
C GLY A 76 5.24 8.73 -32.08
N ALA A 77 6.01 9.81 -31.95
CA ALA A 77 7.27 9.74 -31.21
C ALA A 77 7.03 9.29 -29.76
N PHE A 78 7.83 8.34 -29.28
CA PHE A 78 7.74 7.80 -27.92
C PHE A 78 6.36 7.22 -27.57
N ALA A 79 5.61 6.69 -28.55
CA ALA A 79 4.29 6.12 -28.31
C ALA A 79 4.30 5.02 -27.22
N ALA A 80 5.36 4.22 -27.17
CA ALA A 80 5.54 3.21 -26.12
C ALA A 80 5.62 3.81 -24.71
N LEU A 81 6.20 5.01 -24.55
CA LEU A 81 6.26 5.72 -23.28
C LEU A 81 4.91 6.36 -22.96
N VAL A 82 4.31 7.07 -23.92
CA VAL A 82 3.05 7.80 -23.73
C VAL A 82 1.89 6.87 -23.36
N LEU A 83 1.85 5.67 -23.93
CA LEU A 83 0.81 4.67 -23.68
C LEU A 83 1.15 3.71 -22.53
N HIS A 84 2.28 3.89 -21.87
CA HIS A 84 2.71 3.00 -20.81
C HIS A 84 1.92 3.27 -19.53
N GLU A 85 1.34 2.23 -18.94
CA GLU A 85 0.83 2.29 -17.58
C GLU A 85 1.84 1.63 -16.66
N ALA A 86 2.26 2.37 -15.62
CA ALA A 86 3.20 1.86 -14.64
C ALA A 86 2.65 0.55 -14.04
N PRO A 87 3.47 -0.51 -13.95
CA PRO A 87 3.05 -1.75 -13.34
C PRO A 87 2.62 -1.48 -11.89
N PRO A 88 1.47 -2.03 -11.44
CA PRO A 88 0.96 -1.73 -10.11
C PRO A 88 2.02 -2.03 -9.06
N THR A 89 2.27 -1.07 -8.19
CA THR A 89 3.18 -1.28 -7.05
C THR A 89 2.57 -2.37 -6.18
N PRO A 90 3.25 -3.51 -5.96
CA PRO A 90 2.72 -4.54 -5.10
C PRO A 90 2.59 -3.95 -3.69
N TYR A 91 1.43 -4.14 -3.07
CA TYR A 91 1.23 -3.76 -1.67
C TYR A 91 1.99 -4.76 -0.80
N LEU A 92 2.98 -4.29 -0.06
CA LEU A 92 3.85 -5.15 0.74
C LEU A 92 3.33 -5.27 2.18
N ALA A 93 3.65 -6.39 2.83
CA ALA A 93 3.34 -6.58 4.25
C ALA A 93 3.90 -5.45 5.14
N ASP A 94 5.09 -4.91 4.81
CA ASP A 94 5.70 -3.80 5.54
C ASP A 94 4.83 -2.53 5.49
N GLU A 95 4.24 -2.23 4.34
CA GLU A 95 3.35 -1.07 4.16
C GLU A 95 2.05 -1.25 4.95
N PHE A 96 1.56 -2.48 5.04
CA PHE A 96 0.42 -2.82 5.88
C PHE A 96 0.75 -2.66 7.37
N VAL A 97 1.91 -3.14 7.80
CA VAL A 97 2.39 -2.99 9.18
C VAL A 97 2.58 -1.52 9.54
N ASP A 98 3.19 -0.71 8.66
CA ASP A 98 3.36 0.73 8.88
C ASP A 98 2.01 1.44 9.09
N GLY A 99 0.97 1.04 8.34
CA GLY A 99 -0.41 1.49 8.56
C GLY A 99 -0.98 1.05 9.91
N LEU A 100 -0.83 -0.23 10.28
CA LEU A 100 -1.31 -0.76 11.56
C LEU A 100 -0.66 -0.08 12.76
N VAL A 101 0.63 0.25 12.70
CA VAL A 101 1.35 0.89 13.82
C VAL A 101 0.76 2.25 14.18
N LYS A 102 0.18 2.98 13.20
CA LYS A 102 -0.52 4.26 13.42
C LYS A 102 -1.83 4.10 14.21
N LEU A 103 -2.40 2.89 14.28
CA LEU A 103 -3.61 2.59 15.05
C LEU A 103 -3.30 2.24 16.50
N ALA A 104 -4.26 2.50 17.40
CA ALA A 104 -4.22 2.01 18.78
C ALA A 104 -4.31 0.45 18.82
N PRO A 105 -3.76 -0.22 19.85
CA PRO A 105 -3.69 -1.69 19.90
C PRO A 105 -5.02 -2.42 19.64
N ALA A 106 -6.11 -1.99 20.29
CA ALA A 106 -7.43 -2.59 20.08
C ALA A 106 -7.95 -2.41 18.65
N ARG A 107 -7.67 -1.25 18.03
CA ARG A 107 -8.05 -0.92 16.65
C ARG A 107 -7.25 -1.72 15.62
N ARG A 108 -6.00 -2.10 15.92
CA ARG A 108 -5.19 -2.99 15.07
C ARG A 108 -5.85 -4.36 14.92
N GLY A 109 -6.22 -4.97 16.05
CA GLY A 109 -6.92 -6.26 16.06
C GLY A 109 -8.24 -6.18 15.30
N ALA A 110 -9.04 -5.14 15.55
CA ALA A 110 -10.30 -4.92 14.84
C ALA A 110 -10.11 -4.75 13.32
N CYS A 111 -9.09 -3.99 12.89
CA CYS A 111 -8.77 -3.80 11.47
C CYS A 111 -8.36 -5.12 10.79
N ILE A 112 -7.49 -5.92 11.41
CA ILE A 112 -7.09 -7.23 10.87
C ILE A 112 -8.31 -8.16 10.79
N TYR A 113 -9.10 -8.23 11.87
CA TYR A 113 -10.30 -9.06 11.90
C TYR A 113 -11.32 -8.66 10.82
N MET A 114 -11.50 -7.35 10.62
CA MET A 114 -12.36 -6.79 9.57
C MET A 114 -11.92 -7.27 8.19
N LEU A 115 -10.63 -7.16 7.87
CA LEU A 115 -10.09 -7.50 6.56
C LEU A 115 -10.10 -9.00 6.28
N GLU A 116 -9.75 -9.82 7.28
CA GLU A 116 -9.77 -11.28 7.20
C GLU A 116 -11.18 -11.84 6.97
N ASN A 117 -12.19 -11.23 7.58
CA ASN A 117 -13.58 -11.67 7.48
C ASN A 117 -14.40 -10.88 6.45
N ARG A 118 -13.77 -9.93 5.72
CA ARG A 118 -14.42 -9.04 4.75
C ARG A 118 -15.67 -8.33 5.32
N MET A 119 -15.60 -7.91 6.57
CA MET A 119 -16.70 -7.26 7.28
C MET A 119 -16.66 -5.74 7.13
N ALA A 120 -17.80 -5.07 7.28
CA ALA A 120 -17.82 -3.63 7.40
C ALA A 120 -17.32 -3.19 8.78
N ALA A 121 -16.70 -2.00 8.87
CA ALA A 121 -16.20 -1.46 10.13
C ALA A 121 -17.31 -1.31 11.20
N SER A 122 -18.54 -0.98 10.78
CA SER A 122 -19.71 -0.92 11.67
C SER A 122 -20.03 -2.29 12.27
N GLU A 123 -20.01 -3.35 11.47
CA GLU A 123 -20.29 -4.72 11.93
C GLU A 123 -19.23 -5.21 12.92
N VAL A 124 -17.97 -4.83 12.71
CA VAL A 124 -16.87 -5.16 13.62
C VAL A 124 -16.98 -4.37 14.93
N THR A 125 -17.42 -3.12 14.87
CA THR A 125 -17.63 -2.28 16.06
C THR A 125 -18.77 -2.81 16.93
N ASP A 126 -19.82 -3.34 16.31
CA ASP A 126 -20.98 -3.92 16.97
C ASP A 126 -20.83 -5.41 17.33
N LEU A 127 -19.69 -6.02 17.01
CA LEU A 127 -19.45 -7.45 17.20
C LEU A 127 -19.47 -7.82 18.69
N LEU A 128 -20.33 -8.77 19.07
CA LEU A 128 -20.49 -9.23 20.45
C LEU A 128 -19.80 -10.57 20.68
N TRP A 129 -19.29 -10.81 21.89
CA TRP A 129 -18.72 -12.11 22.26
C TRP A 129 -19.74 -13.26 22.11
N SER A 130 -21.02 -12.99 22.34
CA SER A 130 -22.10 -13.98 22.24
C SER A 130 -22.48 -14.34 20.80
N SER A 131 -22.11 -13.52 19.81
CA SER A 131 -22.44 -13.74 18.40
C SER A 131 -21.31 -14.41 17.62
N LEU A 132 -20.17 -14.71 18.25
CA LEU A 132 -19.06 -15.40 17.60
C LEU A 132 -19.39 -16.88 17.38
N ASP A 133 -19.43 -17.33 16.12
CA ASP A 133 -19.36 -18.74 15.76
C ASP A 133 -17.93 -19.08 15.33
N PRO A 134 -17.15 -19.81 16.14
CA PRO A 134 -15.76 -20.13 15.79
C PRO A 134 -15.63 -21.05 14.56
N ARG A 135 -16.72 -21.62 14.06
CA ARG A 135 -16.71 -22.45 12.85
C ARG A 135 -16.65 -21.55 11.61
N GLY A 136 -15.45 -21.43 11.04
CA GLY A 136 -15.22 -20.70 9.79
C GLY A 136 -14.21 -19.56 9.88
N PHE A 137 -13.69 -19.27 11.07
CA PHE A 137 -12.64 -18.26 11.23
C PHE A 137 -11.29 -18.76 10.69
N SER A 138 -10.58 -17.86 10.00
CA SER A 138 -9.19 -18.07 9.62
C SER A 138 -8.31 -18.21 10.86
N GLN A 139 -7.11 -18.76 10.69
CA GLN A 139 -6.13 -18.85 11.78
C GLN A 139 -5.80 -17.45 12.33
N THR A 140 -5.61 -16.47 11.46
CA THR A 140 -5.37 -15.07 11.85
C THR A 140 -6.51 -14.52 12.69
N SER A 141 -7.76 -14.73 12.26
CA SER A 141 -8.96 -14.28 12.99
C SER A 141 -9.02 -14.89 14.38
N MET A 142 -8.71 -16.19 14.49
CA MET A 142 -8.66 -16.89 15.77
C MET A 142 -7.55 -16.34 16.68
N GLU A 143 -6.39 -15.98 16.14
CA GLU A 143 -5.30 -15.37 16.91
C GLU A 143 -5.68 -13.98 17.42
N VAL A 144 -6.33 -13.16 16.59
CA VAL A 144 -6.87 -11.85 17.00
C VAL A 144 -7.92 -12.00 18.10
N LEU A 145 -8.85 -12.95 17.97
CA LEU A 145 -9.87 -13.21 18.99
C LEU A 145 -9.28 -13.71 20.32
N LYS A 146 -8.25 -14.58 20.25
CA LYS A 146 -7.52 -15.03 21.45
C LYS A 146 -6.87 -13.86 22.18
N ALA A 147 -6.20 -12.97 21.45
CA ALA A 147 -5.62 -11.75 22.00
C ALA A 147 -6.71 -10.85 22.64
N ALA A 148 -7.80 -10.60 21.93
CA ALA A 148 -8.92 -9.80 22.45
C ALA A 148 -9.58 -10.41 23.70
N THR A 149 -9.54 -11.75 23.85
CA THR A 149 -10.08 -12.44 25.03
C THR A 149 -9.28 -12.13 26.30
N LEU A 150 -7.95 -11.92 26.18
CA LEU A 150 -7.09 -11.58 27.32
C LEU A 150 -7.44 -10.20 27.91
N THR A 151 -7.92 -9.30 27.06
CA THR A 151 -8.36 -7.95 27.43
C THR A 151 -9.88 -7.86 27.48
N ARG A 152 -10.60 -8.94 27.75
CA ARG A 152 -12.07 -8.90 27.80
C ARG A 152 -12.56 -8.08 29.00
N HIS A 153 -13.37 -7.05 28.75
CA HIS A 153 -14.01 -6.29 29.81
C HIS A 153 -15.38 -6.89 30.18
N ILE A 154 -15.57 -7.26 31.45
CA ILE A 154 -16.79 -7.94 31.91
C ILE A 154 -18.07 -7.10 31.70
N LYS A 155 -17.97 -5.77 31.74
CA LYS A 155 -19.14 -4.88 31.59
C LYS A 155 -19.51 -4.57 30.12
N LEU A 156 -18.64 -4.86 29.15
CA LEU A 156 -18.93 -4.61 27.74
C LEU A 156 -19.15 -5.93 27.00
N PRO A 157 -20.26 -6.09 26.28
CA PRO A 157 -20.53 -7.32 25.52
C PRO A 157 -19.70 -7.38 24.21
N TYR A 158 -19.07 -6.29 23.81
CA TYR A 158 -18.33 -6.14 22.56
C TYR A 158 -16.99 -6.88 22.57
N VAL A 159 -16.62 -7.43 21.41
CA VAL A 159 -15.33 -8.10 21.18
C VAL A 159 -14.20 -7.09 21.20
N PHE A 160 -14.35 -6.03 20.40
CA PHE A 160 -13.38 -4.95 20.28
C PHE A 160 -13.88 -3.72 21.02
N TRP A 161 -13.06 -3.21 21.92
CA TRP A 161 -13.38 -2.07 22.77
C TRP A 161 -12.09 -1.36 23.17
N GLU A 162 -12.20 -0.11 23.61
CA GLU A 162 -11.07 0.65 24.15
C GLU A 162 -11.51 1.55 25.32
N TRP A 163 -10.54 2.02 26.09
CA TRP A 163 -10.77 3.04 27.09
C TRP A 163 -10.86 4.41 26.42
N ALA A 164 -12.07 4.95 26.28
CA ALA A 164 -12.28 6.33 25.80
C ALA A 164 -11.76 7.34 26.83
N THR A 165 -11.84 7.00 28.12
CA THR A 165 -11.19 7.71 29.24
C THR A 165 -10.73 6.66 30.25
N PRO A 166 -9.91 7.02 31.27
CA PRO A 166 -9.46 6.06 32.29
C PRO A 166 -10.57 5.31 33.03
N ASN A 167 -11.81 5.83 33.00
CA ASN A 167 -12.96 5.23 33.70
C ASN A 167 -14.08 4.77 32.76
N ILE A 168 -13.99 5.05 31.46
CA ILE A 168 -15.06 4.76 30.50
C ILE A 168 -14.50 3.86 29.41
N ALA A 169 -14.96 2.61 29.41
CA ALA A 169 -14.77 1.67 28.33
C ALA A 169 -15.89 1.87 27.30
N SER A 170 -15.53 1.85 26.02
CA SER A 170 -16.46 2.06 24.89
C SER A 170 -16.13 1.11 23.74
N PRO A 171 -17.10 0.76 22.89
CA PRO A 171 -16.81 0.24 21.55
C PRO A 171 -15.86 1.16 20.79
N LEU A 172 -15.24 0.63 19.74
CA LEU A 172 -14.31 1.36 18.86
C LEU A 172 -15.06 2.37 17.97
N LEU A 173 -15.55 3.46 18.54
CA LEU A 173 -16.19 4.54 17.80
C LEU A 173 -15.24 5.10 16.74
N ASP A 174 -15.79 5.48 15.58
CA ASP A 174 -15.03 6.01 14.44
C ASP A 174 -13.91 5.08 13.93
N LEU A 175 -14.11 3.75 14.03
CA LEU A 175 -13.14 2.76 13.54
C LEU A 175 -12.80 2.97 12.07
N GLN A 176 -13.82 3.19 11.22
CA GLN A 176 -13.61 3.43 9.79
C GLN A 176 -12.71 4.65 9.54
N ALA A 177 -13.06 5.81 10.12
CA ALA A 177 -12.29 7.03 9.91
C ALA A 177 -10.83 6.88 10.40
N SER A 178 -10.61 6.13 11.48
CA SER A 178 -9.27 5.84 11.98
C SER A 178 -8.46 4.97 11.02
N ILE A 179 -9.08 3.94 10.45
CA ILE A 179 -8.45 3.07 9.44
C ILE A 179 -8.13 3.90 8.19
N GLU A 180 -9.09 4.67 7.68
CA GLU A 180 -8.89 5.48 6.49
C GLU A 180 -7.78 6.53 6.66
N SER A 181 -7.69 7.14 7.85
CA SER A 181 -6.60 8.06 8.19
C SER A 181 -5.25 7.36 8.33
N ALA A 182 -5.20 6.13 8.85
CA ALA A 182 -3.95 5.39 9.06
C ALA A 182 -3.36 4.89 7.72
N PHE A 183 -4.23 4.37 6.85
CA PHE A 183 -3.85 3.77 5.56
C PHE A 183 -3.95 4.72 4.37
N GLU A 184 -4.40 5.97 4.60
CA GLU A 184 -4.52 7.03 3.60
C GLU A 184 -5.35 6.58 2.37
N CYS A 185 -6.34 5.72 2.61
CA CYS A 185 -7.25 5.20 1.59
C CYS A 185 -8.56 4.71 2.21
N GLY A 186 -9.61 4.58 1.38
CA GLY A 186 -10.89 4.03 1.81
C GLY A 186 -10.82 2.54 2.16
N VAL A 187 -11.71 2.06 3.02
CA VAL A 187 -11.73 0.65 3.48
C VAL A 187 -11.83 -0.36 2.32
N ALA A 188 -12.61 -0.07 1.28
CA ALA A 188 -12.71 -0.93 0.11
C ALA A 188 -11.38 -1.06 -0.64
N ALA A 189 -10.65 0.05 -0.82
CA ALA A 189 -9.33 0.04 -1.43
C ALA A 189 -8.31 -0.68 -0.54
N LEU A 190 -8.41 -0.54 0.78
CA LEU A 190 -7.58 -1.29 1.72
C LEU A 190 -7.84 -2.80 1.63
N GLN A 191 -9.09 -3.24 1.49
CA GLN A 191 -9.42 -4.65 1.28
C GLN A 191 -8.79 -5.19 -0.01
N GLU A 192 -8.87 -4.45 -1.12
CA GLU A 192 -8.25 -4.87 -2.38
C GLU A 192 -6.72 -4.96 -2.27
N ARG A 193 -6.11 -4.02 -1.55
CA ARG A 193 -4.67 -4.03 -1.27
C ARG A 193 -4.29 -5.22 -0.40
N TYR A 194 -5.07 -5.50 0.64
CA TYR A 194 -4.88 -6.63 1.56
C TYR A 194 -5.00 -7.97 0.83
N ASP A 195 -6.03 -8.14 -0.02
CA ASP A 195 -6.25 -9.36 -0.81
C ASP A 195 -5.10 -9.64 -1.80
N ARG A 196 -4.42 -8.59 -2.28
CA ARG A 196 -3.29 -8.65 -3.22
C ARG A 196 -1.94 -8.47 -2.54
N MET A 197 -1.92 -8.47 -1.21
CA MET A 197 -0.73 -8.19 -0.43
C MET A 197 0.31 -9.26 -0.67
N VAL A 198 1.53 -8.83 -0.97
CA VAL A 198 2.66 -9.72 -1.16
C VAL A 198 3.37 -9.87 0.18
N MET A 199 3.36 -11.10 0.72
CA MET A 199 4.05 -11.50 1.94
C MET A 199 5.58 -11.61 1.71
N VAL A 200 6.19 -10.51 1.26
CA VAL A 200 7.64 -10.38 1.11
C VAL A 200 8.05 -9.23 2.02
N ASP A 201 8.54 -9.59 3.20
CA ASP A 201 9.07 -8.66 4.19
C ASP A 201 10.43 -8.13 3.69
N ARG A 202 10.55 -6.80 3.55
CA ARG A 202 11.76 -6.16 3.04
C ARG A 202 12.81 -5.97 4.14
N ARG A 203 12.45 -6.22 5.41
CA ARG A 203 13.26 -6.02 6.61
C ARG A 203 13.70 -7.32 7.30
N SER A 204 12.94 -8.41 7.29
CA SER A 204 13.39 -9.81 7.59
C SER A 204 12.22 -10.75 7.85
N ASP A 205 12.26 -11.97 7.29
CA ASP A 205 11.71 -13.25 7.78
C ASP A 205 10.48 -13.20 8.71
N GLU A 206 9.34 -13.76 8.24
CA GLU A 206 8.11 -14.25 8.92
C GLU A 206 7.94 -14.02 10.45
N THR A 207 9.00 -14.24 11.21
CA THR A 207 9.21 -13.86 12.62
C THR A 207 8.74 -12.47 13.02
N SER A 208 8.94 -11.42 12.22
CA SER A 208 8.56 -10.04 12.60
C SER A 208 7.04 -9.84 12.60
N PHE A 209 6.34 -10.35 11.58
CA PHE A 209 4.88 -10.33 11.52
C PHE A 209 4.27 -11.17 12.66
N LEU A 210 4.79 -12.38 12.88
CA LEU A 210 4.38 -13.23 14.01
C LEU A 210 4.69 -12.58 15.37
N SER A 211 5.74 -11.76 15.48
CA SER A 211 6.04 -11.02 16.71
C SER A 211 5.03 -9.91 17.00
N LEU A 212 4.55 -9.21 15.97
CA LEU A 212 3.49 -8.20 16.09
C LEU A 212 2.14 -8.84 16.45
N VAL A 213 1.81 -9.98 15.82
CA VAL A 213 0.63 -10.77 16.19
C VAL A 213 0.72 -11.27 17.64
N LYS A 214 1.91 -11.70 18.08
CA LYS A 214 2.16 -12.08 19.50
C LYS A 214 2.07 -10.88 20.45
N GLN A 215 2.51 -9.69 20.04
CA GLN A 215 2.44 -8.47 20.85
C GLN A 215 1.02 -7.94 21.02
N LEU A 216 0.05 -8.33 20.17
CA LEU A 216 -1.36 -8.01 20.39
C LEU A 216 -1.96 -8.75 21.61
N GLY A 217 -1.29 -9.79 22.12
CA GLY A 217 -1.69 -10.55 23.31
C GLY A 217 -0.89 -10.23 24.58
N GLY A 218 -0.10 -9.16 24.60
CA GLY A 218 0.71 -8.71 25.75
C GLY A 218 0.13 -7.51 26.48
#